data_AF-A0A7S1U9D3-F1
#
_entry.id   AF-A0A7S1U9D3-F1
#
_cell.length_a   1.000
_cell.length_b   1.000
_cell.length_c   1.000
_cell.angle_alpha   90.00
_cell.angle_beta   90.00
_cell.angle_gamma   90.00
#
_symmetry.space_group_name_H-M   'P 1'
#
loop_
_entity.id
_entity.type
_entity.pdbx_description
1 polymer ?
#
loop_
_entity_poly.entity_id
_entity_poly.type
_entity_poly.pdbx_seq_one_letter_code
_entity_poly.pdbx_strand_id
1 'polypeptide(L)'
;NNSFDVNRSRSRNCGNGDREGFLEKRSRRGIWQRRFFRTERRVLSYWGTVKGNDNLVQEGDPSMVFDLEMASACEALDGGKKFVFAITFPDHTLQLRAEDEESCLA
;
A
#
# COMPACT_ATOMS: atom_id res chain seq x y z
N ASN A 1 -15.94 -17.80 -26.52
CA ASN A 1 -14.52 -18.10 -26.77
C ASN A 1 -13.87 -16.88 -27.40
N ASN A 2 -13.31 -16.01 -26.57
CA ASN A 2 -12.08 -15.30 -26.88
C ASN A 2 -11.46 -14.83 -25.58
N SER A 3 -10.18 -15.13 -25.49
CA SER A 3 -9.33 -15.20 -24.32
C SER A 3 -9.09 -13.84 -23.68
N PHE A 4 -9.03 -13.90 -22.36
CA PHE A 4 -8.45 -12.92 -21.46
C PHE A 4 -7.04 -12.50 -21.91
N ASP A 5 -6.89 -11.29 -22.42
CA ASP A 5 -5.58 -10.69 -22.70
C ASP A 5 -5.01 -10.06 -21.42
N VAL A 6 -4.12 -10.81 -20.79
CA VAL A 6 -3.28 -10.39 -19.68
C VAL A 6 -2.18 -9.50 -20.23
N ASN A 7 -2.39 -8.19 -20.26
CA ASN A 7 -1.28 -7.25 -20.35
C ASN A 7 -0.54 -7.20 -18.99
N ARG A 8 0.25 -8.25 -18.74
CA ARG A 8 1.25 -8.33 -17.68
C ARG A 8 2.49 -7.53 -18.11
N SER A 9 2.86 -6.57 -17.26
CA SER A 9 4.16 -5.88 -17.21
C SER A 9 4.31 -4.62 -18.06
N ARG A 10 4.31 -3.45 -17.41
CA ARG A 10 5.51 -2.61 -17.23
C ARG A 10 5.17 -1.34 -16.43
N SER A 11 5.65 -1.30 -15.19
CA SER A 11 5.70 -0.16 -14.27
C SER A 11 5.85 1.19 -14.99
N ARG A 12 5.13 2.22 -14.49
CA ARG A 12 5.76 3.51 -14.18
C ARG A 12 4.80 4.38 -13.38
N ASN A 13 5.02 4.39 -12.08
CA ASN A 13 4.42 5.25 -11.04
C ASN A 13 3.31 4.56 -10.25
N CYS A 14 3.56 4.46 -8.95
CA CYS A 14 2.55 4.21 -7.94
C CYS A 14 1.45 5.27 -8.07
N GLY A 15 0.20 4.88 -7.80
CA GLY A 15 -0.96 5.75 -8.00
C GLY A 15 -0.75 7.15 -7.41
N ASN A 16 -0.97 8.17 -8.24
CA ASN A 16 -0.96 9.58 -7.84
C ASN A 16 -2.41 10.03 -7.62
N GLY A 17 -2.69 10.69 -6.50
CA GLY A 17 -4.01 11.19 -6.16
C GLY A 17 -4.23 11.30 -4.65
N ASP A 18 -5.31 11.98 -4.28
CA ASP A 18 -5.72 12.13 -2.89
C ASP A 18 -6.60 10.96 -2.48
N ARG A 19 -6.11 10.12 -1.56
CA ARG A 19 -6.81 8.93 -1.07
C ARG A 19 -6.42 8.62 0.36
N GLU A 20 -7.32 7.95 1.08
CA GLU A 20 -7.03 7.46 2.41
C GLU A 20 -7.76 6.15 2.70
N GLY A 21 -7.22 5.36 3.61
CA GLY A 21 -7.82 4.09 3.98
C GLY A 21 -6.94 3.26 4.91
N PHE A 22 -7.52 2.19 5.44
CA PHE A 22 -6.77 1.23 6.24
C PHE A 22 -6.18 0.14 5.35
N LEU A 23 -4.87 -0.09 5.51
CA LEU A 23 -4.15 -1.19 4.88
C LEU A 23 -3.32 -1.92 5.92
N GLU A 24 -3.02 -3.18 5.67
CA GLU A 24 -2.07 -3.91 6.50
C GLU A 24 -0.66 -3.79 5.92
N LYS A 25 0.27 -3.28 6.73
CA LYS A 25 1.69 -3.17 6.39
C LYS A 25 2.46 -4.35 6.97
N ARG A 26 3.29 -4.99 6.15
CA ARG A 26 4.20 -6.02 6.65
C ARG A 26 5.40 -5.36 7.35
N SER A 27 5.63 -5.75 8.59
CA SER A 27 6.82 -5.35 9.35
C SER A 27 8.05 -6.13 8.90
N ARG A 28 9.26 -5.65 9.26
CA ARG A 28 10.52 -6.38 9.03
C ARG A 28 10.55 -7.77 9.68
N ARG A 29 9.73 -8.00 10.71
CA ARG A 29 9.58 -9.30 11.38
C ARG A 29 8.56 -10.21 10.68
N GLY A 30 7.99 -9.80 9.54
CA GLY A 30 7.01 -10.56 8.77
C GLY A 30 5.57 -10.47 9.30
N ILE A 31 5.33 -9.75 10.40
CA ILE A 31 4.00 -9.55 10.99
C ILE A 31 3.24 -8.46 10.23
N TRP A 32 1.98 -8.71 9.89
CA TRP A 32 1.06 -7.74 9.30
C TRP A 32 0.43 -6.88 10.39
N GLN A 33 0.43 -5.55 10.19
CA GLN A 33 -0.14 -4.60 11.12
C GLN A 33 -1.04 -3.63 10.37
N ARG A 34 -2.28 -3.46 10.84
CA ARG A 34 -3.19 -2.45 10.30
C ARG A 34 -2.65 -1.05 10.58
N ARG A 35 -2.66 -0.21 9.55
CA ARG A 35 -2.24 1.19 9.58
C ARG A 35 -3.19 2.00 8.74
N PHE A 36 -3.37 3.25 9.10
CA PHE A 36 -4.09 4.20 8.26
C PHE A 36 -3.09 4.84 7.30
N PHE A 37 -3.37 4.76 6.01
CA PHE A 37 -2.57 5.37 4.96
C PHE A 37 -3.34 6.53 4.36
N ARG A 38 -2.61 7.59 4.01
CA ARG A 38 -3.12 8.68 3.20
C ARG A 38 -2.10 9.01 2.13
N THR A 39 -2.55 9.04 0.89
CA THR A 39 -1.82 9.64 -0.22
C THR A 39 -2.38 11.03 -0.45
N GLU A 40 -1.53 12.05 -0.48
CA GLU A 40 -1.87 13.40 -0.91
C GLU A 40 -0.98 13.76 -2.09
N ARG A 41 -1.57 13.90 -3.28
CA ARG A 41 -0.89 14.02 -4.57
C ARG A 41 0.06 12.85 -4.83
N ARG A 42 1.33 13.00 -4.42
CA ARG A 42 2.42 12.01 -4.58
C ARG A 42 3.01 11.55 -3.25
N VAL A 43 2.53 12.11 -2.15
CA VAL A 43 3.09 11.88 -0.83
C VAL A 43 2.24 10.82 -0.14
N LEU A 44 2.82 9.65 0.11
CA LEU A 44 2.19 8.58 0.90
C LEU A 44 2.64 8.68 2.35
N SER A 45 1.71 8.85 3.27
CA SER A 45 1.95 8.89 4.71
C SER A 45 1.18 7.77 5.40
N TYR A 46 1.68 7.28 6.54
CA TYR A 46 0.88 6.39 7.38
C TYR A 46 0.99 6.69 8.87
N TRP A 47 -0.06 6.32 9.59
CA TRP A 47 -0.20 6.48 11.03
C TRP A 47 -0.42 5.13 11.71
N GLY A 48 -0.02 5.07 12.98
CA GLY A 48 -0.40 3.98 13.87
C GLY A 48 -1.92 3.96 14.13
N THR A 49 -2.42 2.80 14.52
CA THR A 49 -3.77 2.65 15.07
C THR A 49 -3.72 2.76 16.60
N VAL A 50 -4.82 3.18 17.22
CA VAL A 50 -4.94 3.23 18.68
C VAL A 50 -4.90 1.81 19.24
N LYS A 51 -4.07 1.57 20.27
CA LYS A 51 -3.95 0.25 20.89
C LYS A 51 -5.31 -0.22 21.42
N GLY A 52 -5.78 -1.36 20.93
CA GLY A 52 -7.09 -1.92 21.30
C GLY A 52 -8.26 -1.44 20.44
N ASN A 53 -8.02 -0.55 19.47
CA ASN A 53 -9.01 -0.16 18.46
C ASN A 53 -8.34 0.09 17.10
N ASP A 54 -8.33 -0.95 16.25
CA ASP A 54 -7.69 -0.92 14.94
C ASP A 54 -8.40 -0.03 13.90
N ASN A 55 -9.57 0.52 14.24
CA ASN A 55 -10.32 1.44 13.38
C ASN A 55 -10.14 2.92 13.76
N LEU A 56 -9.40 3.21 14.83
CA LEU A 56 -9.06 4.58 15.22
C LEU A 56 -7.61 4.89 14.88
N VAL A 57 -7.41 6.01 14.21
CA VAL A 57 -6.08 6.54 13.89
C VAL A 57 -5.50 7.20 15.14
N GLN A 58 -4.23 6.94 15.43
CA GLN A 58 -3.53 7.65 16.49
C GLN A 58 -3.26 9.10 16.05
N GLU A 59 -3.78 10.08 16.79
CA GLU A 59 -3.56 11.50 16.52
C GLU A 59 -2.07 11.88 16.64
N GLY A 60 -1.60 12.77 15.76
CA GLY A 60 -0.23 13.27 15.72
C GLY A 60 0.42 13.19 14.34
N ASP A 61 1.75 13.30 14.32
CA ASP A 61 2.54 13.22 13.09
C ASP A 61 2.50 11.83 12.47
N PRO A 62 2.61 11.72 11.13
CA PRO A 62 2.71 10.43 10.46
C PRO A 62 3.94 9.67 10.97
N SER A 63 3.78 8.37 11.13
CA SER A 63 4.87 7.47 11.52
C SER A 63 5.96 7.39 10.44
N MET A 64 5.59 7.57 9.17
CA MET A 64 6.51 7.65 8.04
C MET A 64 5.85 8.33 6.85
N VAL A 65 6.67 8.99 6.04
CA VAL A 65 6.28 9.70 4.82
C VAL A 65 7.15 9.22 3.67
N PHE A 66 6.55 8.96 2.52
CA PHE A 66 7.22 8.50 1.30
C PHE A 66 6.83 9.39 0.12
N ASP A 67 7.80 9.71 -0.74
CA ASP A 67 7.52 10.34 -2.03
C ASP A 67 7.37 9.24 -3.09
N LEU A 68 6.16 9.05 -3.60
CA LEU A 68 5.85 8.03 -4.60
C LEU A 68 6.56 8.27 -5.94
N GLU A 69 7.03 9.49 -6.23
CA GLU A 69 7.88 9.73 -7.41
C GLU A 69 9.25 9.06 -7.29
N MET A 70 9.69 8.75 -6.06
CA MET A 70 10.94 8.01 -5.83
C MET A 70 10.74 6.49 -5.92
N ALA A 71 9.50 6.01 -6.00
CA ALA A 71 9.24 4.58 -6.11
C ALA A 71 9.70 4.06 -7.48
N SER A 72 10.56 3.05 -7.48
CA SER A 72 11.05 2.41 -8.70
C SER A 72 10.03 1.41 -9.28
N ALA A 73 9.16 0.85 -8.43
CA ALA A 73 8.13 -0.08 -8.87
C ALA A 73 6.93 -0.13 -7.91
N CYS A 74 5.76 -0.39 -8.47
CA CYS A 74 4.54 -0.76 -7.76
C CYS A 74 3.97 -2.03 -8.41
N GLU A 75 3.86 -3.13 -7.66
CA GLU A 75 3.53 -4.44 -8.21
C GLU A 75 2.57 -5.21 -7.31
N ALA A 76 1.49 -5.75 -7.87
CA ALA A 76 0.65 -6.72 -7.17
C ALA A 76 1.41 -8.05 -7.01
N LEU A 77 1.43 -8.56 -5.78
CA LEU A 77 2.04 -9.85 -5.44
C LEU A 77 0.95 -10.93 -5.48
N ASP A 78 1.21 -11.99 -6.23
CA ASP A 78 0.28 -13.12 -6.37
C ASP A 78 0.26 -13.93 -5.06
N GLY A 79 -0.61 -13.49 -4.15
CA GLY A 79 -0.57 -13.83 -2.73
C GLY A 79 -1.74 -14.68 -2.26
N GLY A 80 -2.36 -15.49 -3.13
CA GLY A 80 -3.35 -16.52 -2.77
C GLY A 80 -4.47 -16.03 -1.82
N LYS A 81 -5.64 -15.67 -2.36
CA LYS A 81 -6.81 -15.14 -1.62
C LYS A 81 -6.62 -13.76 -0.94
N LYS A 82 -5.47 -13.10 -1.05
CA LYS A 82 -5.24 -11.77 -0.45
C LYS A 82 -4.67 -10.80 -1.49
N PHE A 83 -5.18 -9.57 -1.49
CA PHE A 83 -4.77 -8.49 -2.38
C PHE A 83 -3.52 -7.81 -1.83
N VAL A 84 -2.37 -8.44 -2.09
CA VAL A 84 -1.07 -7.98 -1.61
C VAL A 84 -0.37 -7.23 -2.73
N PHE A 85 0.30 -6.12 -2.41
CA PHE A 85 1.11 -5.38 -3.35
C PHE A 85 2.38 -4.84 -2.69
N ALA A 86 3.38 -4.53 -3.50
CA ALA A 86 4.65 -4.00 -3.07
C ALA A 86 4.94 -2.66 -3.74
N ILE A 87 5.41 -1.70 -2.94
CA ILE A 87 5.97 -0.44 -3.39
C ILE A 87 7.48 -0.47 -3.10
N THR A 88 8.30 -0.44 -4.14
CA THR A 88 9.75 -0.50 -4.02
C THR A 88 10.34 0.89 -4.17
N PHE A 89 11.07 1.34 -3.15
CA PHE A 89 11.90 2.55 -3.14
C PHE A 89 13.39 2.14 -3.26
N PRO A 90 14.31 3.10 -3.48
CA PRO A 90 15.73 2.79 -3.61
C PRO A 90 16.36 2.10 -2.38
N ASP A 91 15.83 2.36 -1.18
CA ASP A 91 16.38 1.93 0.09
C ASP A 91 15.52 0.89 0.84
N HIS A 92 14.24 0.73 0.46
CA HIS A 92 13.35 -0.23 1.11
C HIS A 92 12.15 -0.61 0.22
N THR A 93 11.49 -1.72 0.56
CA THR A 93 10.23 -2.15 -0.05
C THR A 93 9.11 -2.16 0.99
N LEU A 94 8.01 -1.48 0.70
CA LEU A 94 6.77 -1.59 1.47
C LEU A 94 5.92 -2.72 0.89
N GLN A 95 5.60 -3.72 1.71
CA GLN A 95 4.59 -4.71 1.37
C GLN A 95 3.29 -4.36 2.09
N LEU A 96 2.25 -4.13 1.31
CA LEU A 96 0.93 -3.73 1.74
C LEU A 96 -0.09 -4.79 1.36
N ARG A 97 -1.15 -4.89 2.16
CA ARG A 97 -2.27 -5.78 1.90
C ARG A 97 -3.56 -5.00 2.09
N ALA A 98 -4.41 -5.06 1.07
CA ALA A 98 -5.76 -4.53 1.08
C ALA A 98 -6.78 -5.61 1.48
N GLU A 99 -7.96 -5.18 1.93
CA GLU A 99 -9.07 -6.06 2.30
C GLU A 99 -9.79 -6.63 1.07
N ASP A 100 -9.87 -5.84 0.00
CA ASP A 100 -10.53 -6.17 -1.25
C ASP A 100 -9.70 -5.77 -2.48
N GLU A 101 -10.12 -6.27 -3.64
CA GLU A 101 -9.44 -6.04 -4.92
C GLU A 101 -9.49 -4.58 -5.33
N GLU A 102 -10.63 -3.94 -5.10
CA GLU A 102 -10.88 -2.55 -5.46
C GLU A 102 -9.88 -1.63 -4.76
N SER A 103 -9.70 -1.80 -3.45
CA SER A 103 -8.74 -1.08 -2.62
C SER A 103 -7.28 -1.35 -3.00
N CYS A 104 -6.98 -2.50 -3.63
CA CYS A 104 -5.64 -2.85 -4.09
C CYS A 104 -5.31 -2.28 -5.47
N LEU A 105 -6.29 -2.25 -6.36
CA LEU A 105 -6.16 -1.74 -7.72
C LEU A 105 -6.31 -0.22 -7.79
N ALA A 106 -6.94 0.37 -6.77
CA ALA A 106 -7.01 1.79 -6.53
C ALA A 106 -5.60 2.37 -6.36
#